data_AF-A0A7C2INN6-F1
#
_entry.id   AF-A0A7C2INN6-F1
#
_cell.length_a   1.000
_cell.length_b   1.000
_cell.length_c   1.000
_cell.angle_alpha   90.00
_cell.angle_beta   90.00
_cell.angle_gamma   90.00
#
_symmetry.space_group_name_H-M   'P 1'
#
loop_
_entity.id
_entity.type
_entity.pdbx_description
1 polymer ?
#
loop_
_entity_poly.entity_id
_entity_poly.type
_entity_poly.pdbx_seq_one_letter_code
_entity_poly.pdbx_strand_id
1 'polypeptide(L)'
;MSGGEERCGARTKAGGRCQWPAGECPWHGGRRRRPVPAQRSERSLPRDPAAMAWWTIGEVVAGRLDPRAASVVAALLRVLTKLESNELPAEAATTAALLRGRLLHGVPPATPEEWALAASLLDAAAMAELRRWALPEGSGQETGDGEGQG
;
A
#
# COMPACT_ATOMS: atom_id res chain seq x y z
N MET A 1 -22.86 37.66 -36.66
CA MET A 1 -22.42 37.41 -35.28
C MET A 1 -23.08 36.12 -34.83
N SER A 2 -22.34 35.00 -34.89
CA SER A 2 -22.87 33.66 -34.61
C SER A 2 -22.99 33.48 -33.08
N GLY A 3 -24.22 33.25 -32.59
CA GLY A 3 -24.49 32.94 -31.19
C GLY A 3 -23.91 31.58 -30.81
N GLY A 4 -22.71 31.59 -30.23
CA GLY A 4 -22.02 30.39 -29.79
C GLY A 4 -22.63 29.78 -28.54
N GLU A 5 -23.20 28.58 -28.71
CA GLU A 5 -23.57 27.56 -27.71
C GLU A 5 -23.73 27.99 -26.24
N GLU A 6 -24.97 28.26 -25.84
CA GLU A 6 -25.38 28.49 -24.44
C GLU A 6 -25.29 27.25 -23.53
N ARG A 7 -24.92 26.08 -24.08
CA ARG A 7 -24.97 24.79 -23.37
C ARG A 7 -23.64 24.05 -23.43
N CYS A 8 -23.40 23.21 -22.43
CA CYS A 8 -22.17 22.47 -22.20
C CYS A 8 -21.79 21.52 -23.36
N GLY A 9 -22.75 20.85 -23.99
CA GLY A 9 -22.54 20.06 -25.22
C GLY A 9 -21.73 18.76 -25.07
N ALA A 10 -21.10 18.50 -23.90
CA ALA A 10 -20.29 17.31 -23.64
C ALA A 10 -21.10 16.01 -23.71
N ARG A 11 -20.49 14.91 -24.19
CA ARG A 11 -21.15 13.58 -24.22
C ARG A 11 -21.33 13.03 -22.81
N THR A 12 -22.54 12.59 -22.48
CA THR A 12 -22.85 11.91 -21.22
C THR A 12 -22.57 10.41 -21.34
N LYS A 13 -22.44 9.71 -20.19
CA LYS A 13 -22.29 8.24 -20.16
C LYS A 13 -23.46 7.49 -20.80
N ALA A 14 -24.65 8.10 -20.83
CA ALA A 14 -25.85 7.55 -21.47
C ALA A 14 -25.90 7.82 -23.00
N GLY A 15 -24.84 8.40 -23.59
CA GLY A 15 -24.76 8.66 -25.03
C GLY A 15 -25.38 9.98 -25.51
N GLY A 16 -26.04 10.73 -24.63
CA GLY A 16 -26.62 12.04 -24.96
C GLY A 16 -25.64 13.22 -24.87
N ARG A 17 -26.11 14.44 -25.16
CA ARG A 17 -25.36 15.69 -24.93
C ARG A 17 -25.79 16.36 -23.61
N CYS A 18 -24.83 16.92 -22.89
CA CYS A 18 -25.05 17.65 -21.65
C CYS A 18 -25.77 18.96 -21.93
N GLN A 19 -26.94 19.13 -21.32
CA GLN A 19 -27.84 20.26 -21.55
C GLN A 19 -27.65 21.43 -20.56
N TRP A 20 -26.68 21.31 -19.64
CA TRP A 20 -26.38 22.37 -18.66
C TRP A 20 -25.85 23.64 -19.33
N PRO A 21 -26.01 24.82 -18.73
CA PRO A 21 -25.43 26.06 -19.25
C PRO A 21 -23.91 25.95 -19.47
N ALA A 22 -23.42 26.57 -20.54
CA ALA A 22 -21.99 26.62 -20.84
C ALA A 22 -21.23 27.34 -19.71
N GLY A 23 -20.11 26.76 -19.26
CA GLY A 23 -19.27 27.34 -18.19
C GLY A 23 -19.70 26.98 -16.76
N GLU A 24 -20.93 26.50 -16.55
CA GLU A 24 -21.42 26.15 -15.21
C GLU A 24 -21.44 24.64 -14.95
N CYS A 25 -21.37 23.81 -16.00
CA CYS A 25 -21.51 22.36 -15.88
C CYS A 25 -20.56 21.75 -14.81
N PRO A 26 -21.07 21.16 -13.72
CA PRO A 26 -20.27 20.71 -12.59
C PRO A 26 -19.61 19.36 -12.86
N TRP A 27 -19.91 18.76 -14.01
CA TRP A 27 -19.40 17.45 -14.45
C TRP A 27 -18.42 17.55 -15.62
N HIS A 28 -18.62 18.50 -16.54
CA HIS A 28 -17.86 18.61 -17.78
C HIS A 28 -17.28 20.00 -18.03
N GLY A 29 -17.52 20.96 -17.13
CA GLY A 29 -16.92 22.28 -17.19
C GLY A 29 -15.40 22.15 -17.22
N GLY A 30 -14.81 22.73 -18.26
CA GLY A 30 -13.36 22.85 -18.39
C GLY A 30 -12.77 23.33 -17.08
N ARG A 31 -11.71 22.64 -16.65
CA ARG A 31 -10.97 22.91 -15.42
C ARG A 31 -10.51 24.36 -15.37
N ARG A 32 -11.38 25.31 -15.02
CA ARG A 32 -10.96 26.39 -14.14
C ARG A 32 -10.64 25.65 -12.86
N ARG A 33 -9.39 25.19 -12.75
CA ARG A 33 -8.79 24.83 -11.48
C ARG A 33 -9.04 26.07 -10.64
N ARG A 34 -10.10 26.06 -9.84
CA ARG A 34 -10.25 27.03 -8.77
C ARG A 34 -8.92 26.86 -8.03
N PRO A 35 -8.05 27.88 -7.98
CA PRO A 35 -6.80 27.74 -7.26
C PRO A 35 -7.24 27.30 -5.86
N VAL A 36 -6.92 26.06 -5.51
CA VAL A 36 -7.14 25.57 -4.16
C VAL A 36 -6.25 26.50 -3.37
N PRO A 37 -6.79 27.42 -2.54
CA PRO A 37 -5.92 28.23 -1.71
C PRO A 37 -5.09 27.21 -0.95
N ALA A 38 -3.77 27.30 -1.09
CA ALA A 38 -2.83 26.51 -0.32
C ALA A 38 -2.90 27.03 1.12
N GLN A 39 -4.05 26.87 1.77
CA GLN A 39 -4.14 26.89 3.21
C GLN A 39 -3.46 25.62 3.66
N ARG A 40 -2.12 25.71 3.79
CA ARG A 40 -1.38 24.89 4.74
C ARG A 40 -2.01 25.19 6.09
N SER A 41 -3.00 24.39 6.49
CA SER A 41 -3.38 24.36 7.88
C SER A 41 -2.14 23.90 8.65
N GLU A 42 -1.59 24.75 9.52
CA GLU A 42 -0.50 24.40 10.43
C GLU A 42 -0.89 23.27 11.42
N ARG A 43 -2.15 22.82 11.37
CA ARG A 43 -2.60 21.64 12.08
C ARG A 43 -1.97 20.40 11.45
N SER A 44 -1.11 19.75 12.22
CA SER A 44 -0.64 18.41 11.93
C SER A 44 -1.84 17.49 11.71
N LEU A 45 -1.92 16.88 10.54
CA LEU A 45 -2.90 15.86 10.24
C LEU A 45 -2.73 14.67 11.21
N PRO A 46 -3.82 14.08 11.72
CA PRO A 46 -3.73 12.88 12.55
C PRO A 46 -3.06 11.74 11.79
N ARG A 47 -2.16 10.98 12.43
CA ARG A 47 -1.51 9.82 11.79
C ARG A 47 -2.33 8.53 11.93
N ASP A 48 -3.18 8.47 12.95
CA ASP A 48 -4.08 7.34 13.19
C ASP A 48 -5.31 7.41 12.26
N PRO A 49 -5.69 6.31 11.59
CA PRO A 49 -6.85 6.27 10.70
C PRO A 49 -8.18 6.64 11.38
N ALA A 50 -8.39 6.23 12.64
CA ALA A 50 -9.62 6.56 13.36
C ALA A 50 -9.69 8.05 13.69
N ALA A 51 -8.59 8.64 14.15
CA ALA A 51 -8.45 10.08 14.36
C ALA A 51 -8.61 10.88 13.05
N MET A 52 -8.08 10.36 11.94
CA MET A 52 -8.26 10.96 10.61
C MET A 52 -9.74 10.92 10.16
N ALA A 53 -10.45 9.82 10.44
CA ALA A 53 -11.88 9.71 10.14
C ALA A 53 -12.68 10.78 10.90
N TRP A 54 -12.44 10.91 12.21
CA TRP A 54 -13.12 11.93 13.03
C TRP A 54 -12.77 13.36 12.62
N TRP A 55 -11.49 13.62 12.32
CA TRP A 55 -11.06 14.92 11.80
C TRP A 55 -11.78 15.25 10.49
N THR A 56 -11.86 14.30 9.55
CA THR A 56 -12.55 14.48 8.26
C THR A 56 -14.02 14.84 8.45
N ILE A 57 -14.72 14.12 9.34
CA ILE A 57 -16.13 14.42 9.69
C ILE A 57 -16.24 15.84 10.25
N GLY A 58 -15.36 16.21 11.18
CA GLY A 58 -15.34 17.55 11.78
C GLY A 58 -15.15 18.68 10.76
N GLU A 59 -14.26 18.49 9.79
CA GLU A 59 -14.02 19.49 8.74
C GLU A 59 -15.19 19.61 7.74
N VAL A 60 -15.89 18.51 7.44
CA VAL A 60 -17.11 18.54 6.60
C VAL A 60 -18.24 19.25 7.34
N VAL A 61 -18.49 18.90 8.61
CA VAL A 61 -19.55 19.52 9.43
C VAL A 61 -19.29 21.01 9.59
N ALA A 62 -18.03 21.42 9.72
CA ALA A 62 -17.66 22.83 9.81
C ALA A 62 -17.65 23.56 8.45
N GLY A 63 -17.98 22.89 7.33
CA GLY A 63 -18.00 23.46 5.99
C GLY A 63 -16.62 23.83 5.45
N ARG A 64 -15.54 23.34 6.05
CA ARG A 64 -14.14 23.61 5.66
C ARG A 64 -13.59 22.59 4.66
N LEU A 65 -14.20 21.41 4.59
CA LEU A 65 -13.84 20.38 3.62
C LEU A 65 -14.99 20.13 2.64
N ASP A 66 -14.66 20.14 1.34
CA ASP A 66 -15.60 19.80 0.27
C ASP A 66 -16.09 18.34 0.43
N PRO A 67 -17.41 18.08 0.35
CA PRO A 67 -17.95 16.73 0.51
C PRO A 67 -17.41 15.70 -0.48
N ARG A 68 -17.03 16.11 -1.71
CA ARG A 68 -16.42 15.19 -2.69
C ARG A 68 -15.01 14.82 -2.26
N ALA A 69 -14.24 15.78 -1.74
CA ALA A 69 -12.92 15.52 -1.17
C ALA A 69 -13.01 14.61 0.06
N ALA A 70 -13.99 14.81 0.93
CA ALA A 70 -14.23 13.96 2.10
C ALA A 70 -14.57 12.51 1.71
N SER A 71 -15.35 12.31 0.65
CA SER A 71 -15.65 10.97 0.12
C SER A 71 -14.40 10.22 -0.33
N VAL A 72 -13.45 10.92 -0.96
CA VAL A 72 -12.14 10.35 -1.33
C VAL A 72 -11.35 9.95 -0.09
N VAL A 73 -11.29 10.80 0.93
CA VAL A 73 -10.60 10.49 2.20
C VAL A 73 -11.23 9.26 2.87
N ALA A 74 -12.57 9.17 2.92
CA ALA A 74 -13.26 8.01 3.48
C ALA A 74 -12.98 6.72 2.70
N ALA A 75 -12.89 6.79 1.37
CA ALA A 75 -12.50 5.65 0.54
C ALA A 75 -11.07 5.19 0.83
N LEU A 76 -10.12 6.14 0.95
CA LEU A 76 -8.73 5.84 1.32
C LEU A 76 -8.62 5.21 2.70
N LEU A 77 -9.32 5.77 3.70
CA LEU A 77 -9.35 5.21 5.05
C LEU A 77 -9.89 3.78 5.05
N ARG A 78 -10.94 3.49 4.28
CA ARG A 78 -11.48 2.12 4.14
C ARG A 78 -10.49 1.15 3.50
N VAL A 79 -9.62 1.62 2.59
CA VAL A 79 -8.55 0.79 2.03
C VAL A 79 -7.47 0.58 3.09
N LEU A 80 -7.03 1.63 3.77
CA LEU A 80 -6.00 1.57 4.80
C LEU A 80 -6.40 0.69 5.99
N THR A 81 -7.67 0.68 6.40
CA THR A 81 -8.14 -0.20 7.49
C THR A 81 -8.31 -1.65 7.05
N LYS A 82 -8.37 -1.92 5.73
CA LYS A 82 -8.43 -3.27 5.15
C LYS A 82 -7.06 -3.82 4.79
N LEU A 83 -6.09 -2.94 4.56
CA LEU A 83 -4.69 -3.31 4.58
C LEU A 83 -4.39 -3.59 6.05
N GLU A 84 -4.59 -4.84 6.48
CA GLU A 84 -4.15 -5.29 7.79
C GLU A 84 -2.73 -4.76 8.00
N SER A 85 -2.54 -4.01 9.08
CA SER A 85 -1.21 -3.62 9.48
C SER A 85 -0.47 -4.93 9.74
N ASN A 86 0.38 -5.33 8.80
CA ASN A 86 1.42 -6.34 9.02
C ASN A 86 2.49 -5.79 10.00
N GLU A 87 2.06 -4.97 10.97
CA GLU A 87 2.86 -4.51 12.08
C GLU A 87 2.97 -5.69 13.03
N LEU A 88 3.99 -6.50 12.74
CA LEU A 88 4.56 -7.38 13.74
C LEU A 88 4.84 -6.54 15.01
N PRO A 89 4.63 -7.08 16.22
CA PRO A 89 5.11 -6.45 17.46
C PRO A 89 6.55 -5.96 17.27
N ALA A 90 6.91 -4.80 17.81
CA ALA A 90 8.20 -4.14 17.51
C ALA A 90 9.43 -5.07 17.62
N GLU A 91 9.40 -6.00 18.58
CA GLU A 91 10.41 -7.03 18.76
C GLU A 91 10.42 -8.07 17.62
N ALA A 92 9.24 -8.54 17.20
CA ALA A 92 9.08 -9.44 16.05
C ALA A 92 9.41 -8.74 14.72
N ALA A 93 9.14 -7.43 14.58
CA ALA A 93 9.53 -6.64 13.42
C ALA A 93 11.05 -6.53 13.28
N THR A 94 11.75 -6.31 14.40
CA THR A 94 13.22 -6.27 14.44
C THR A 94 13.82 -7.62 14.09
N THR A 95 13.29 -8.69 14.68
CA THR A 95 13.72 -10.07 14.40
C THR A 95 13.50 -10.42 12.93
N ALA A 96 12.35 -10.06 12.36
CA ALA A 96 12.05 -10.25 10.94
C ALA A 96 12.98 -9.44 10.02
N ALA A 97 13.36 -8.21 10.41
CA ALA A 97 14.30 -7.40 9.64
C ALA A 97 15.71 -8.00 9.63
N LEU A 98 16.20 -8.46 10.78
CA LEU A 98 17.49 -9.15 10.91
C LEU A 98 17.52 -10.46 10.12
N LEU A 99 16.45 -11.26 10.22
CA LEU A 99 16.31 -12.50 9.46
C LEU A 99 16.35 -12.23 7.95
N ARG A 100 15.62 -11.24 7.45
CA ARG A 100 15.67 -10.84 6.02
C ARG A 100 17.08 -10.43 5.60
N GLY A 101 17.78 -9.65 6.41
CA GLY A 101 19.17 -9.28 6.14
C GLY A 101 20.06 -10.51 5.98
N ARG A 102 19.97 -11.47 6.91
CA ARG A 102 20.73 -12.73 6.83
C ARG A 102 20.40 -13.56 5.60
N LEU A 103 19.11 -13.71 5.29
CA LEU A 103 18.65 -14.45 4.11
C LEU A 103 19.16 -13.83 2.81
N LEU A 104 19.19 -12.50 2.70
CA LEU A 104 19.77 -11.79 1.55
C LEU A 104 21.27 -12.02 1.39
N HIS A 105 21.97 -12.33 2.48
CA HIS A 105 23.38 -12.71 2.47
C HIS A 105 23.60 -14.23 2.33
N GLY A 106 22.55 -14.99 2.01
CA GLY A 106 22.63 -16.45 1.83
C GLY A 106 22.83 -17.23 3.14
N VAL A 107 22.64 -16.59 4.30
CA VAL A 107 22.74 -17.26 5.59
C VAL A 107 21.37 -17.85 5.96
N PRO A 108 21.24 -19.17 6.08
CA PRO A 108 19.95 -19.79 6.39
C PRO A 108 19.51 -19.51 7.85
N PRO A 109 18.21 -19.73 8.16
CA PRO A 109 17.72 -19.72 9.53
C PRO A 109 18.42 -20.80 10.37
N ALA A 110 18.81 -20.46 11.59
CA ALA A 110 19.62 -21.31 12.46
C ALA A 110 18.78 -22.10 13.46
N THR A 111 17.63 -21.56 13.89
CA THR A 111 16.77 -22.17 14.90
C THR A 111 15.38 -22.53 14.34
N PRO A 112 14.66 -23.48 14.95
CA PRO A 112 13.28 -23.80 14.56
C PRO A 112 12.35 -22.58 14.55
N GLU A 113 12.53 -21.65 15.48
CA GLU A 113 11.76 -20.41 15.57
C GLU A 113 12.06 -19.48 14.39
N GLU A 114 13.33 -19.35 13.98
CA GLU A 114 13.70 -18.60 12.79
C GLU A 114 13.14 -19.23 11.50
N TRP A 115 13.09 -20.57 11.44
CA TRP A 115 12.45 -21.29 10.33
C TRP A 115 10.94 -21.08 10.27
N ALA A 116 10.26 -21.07 11.41
CA ALA A 116 8.83 -20.77 11.50
C ALA A 116 8.54 -19.31 11.10
N LEU A 117 9.38 -18.36 11.53
CA LEU A 117 9.29 -16.97 11.12
C LEU A 117 9.58 -16.79 9.62
N ALA A 118 10.58 -17.48 9.06
CA ALA A 118 10.83 -17.45 7.61
C ALA A 118 9.60 -17.95 6.82
N ALA A 119 8.96 -19.02 7.29
CA ALA A 119 7.77 -19.59 6.65
C ALA A 119 6.53 -18.68 6.71
N SER A 120 6.44 -17.74 7.67
CA SER A 120 5.38 -16.74 7.70
C SER A 120 5.68 -15.52 6.82
N LEU A 121 6.94 -15.30 6.46
CA LEU A 121 7.40 -14.15 5.67
C LEU A 121 7.59 -14.46 4.18
N LEU A 122 7.87 -15.71 3.83
CA LEU A 122 8.17 -16.16 2.48
C LEU A 122 7.06 -17.04 1.94
N ASP A 123 6.88 -17.02 0.62
CA ASP A 123 5.97 -17.96 -0.04
C ASP A 123 6.56 -19.39 -0.08
N ALA A 124 5.72 -20.34 -0.46
CA ALA A 124 6.11 -21.75 -0.50
C ALA A 124 7.27 -22.05 -1.48
N ALA A 125 7.37 -21.30 -2.58
CA ALA A 125 8.44 -21.50 -3.56
C ALA A 125 9.78 -20.99 -3.03
N ALA A 126 9.79 -19.80 -2.44
CA ALA A 126 10.95 -19.23 -1.75
C ALA A 126 11.41 -20.12 -0.58
N MET A 127 10.48 -20.71 0.17
CA MET A 127 10.82 -21.65 1.25
C MET A 127 11.45 -22.95 0.74
N ALA A 128 10.99 -23.47 -0.40
CA ALA A 128 11.60 -24.65 -1.03
C ALA A 128 13.04 -24.36 -1.49
N GLU A 129 13.25 -23.19 -2.10
CA GLU A 129 14.56 -22.72 -2.53
C GLU A 129 15.51 -22.50 -1.35
N LEU A 130 15.04 -21.87 -0.28
CA LEU A 130 15.82 -21.65 0.94
C LEU A 130 16.27 -22.96 1.59
N ARG A 131 15.40 -23.98 1.63
CA ARG A 131 15.74 -25.32 2.14
C ARG A 131 16.78 -26.00 1.27
N ARG A 132 16.75 -25.79 -0.05
CA ARG A 132 17.78 -26.30 -0.97
C ARG A 132 19.15 -25.71 -0.67
N TRP A 133 19.24 -24.40 -0.46
CA TRP A 133 20.52 -23.74 -0.11
C TRP A 133 21.05 -24.11 1.27
N ALA A 134 20.15 -24.38 2.23
CA ALA A 134 20.53 -24.75 3.59
C ALA A 134 21.13 -26.16 3.69
N LEU A 135 20.89 -27.03 2.70
CA LEU A 135 21.55 -28.32 2.59
C LEU A 135 22.97 -28.08 2.06
N PRO A 136 24.02 -28.51 2.78
CA PRO A 136 25.36 -28.43 2.24
C PRO A 136 25.42 -29.31 0.99
N GLU A 137 25.66 -28.70 -0.17
CA GLU A 137 26.10 -29.42 -1.36
C GLU A 137 27.44 -30.09 -1.01
N GLY A 138 27.39 -31.35 -0.58
CA GLY A 138 28.60 -32.14 -0.34
C GLY A 138 28.91 -32.48 1.12
N SER A 139 27.95 -32.95 1.92
CA SER A 139 28.28 -34.05 2.85
C SER A 139 28.38 -35.37 2.06
N GLY A 140 29.24 -35.36 1.03
CA GLY A 140 29.79 -36.57 0.45
C GLY A 140 30.68 -37.16 1.53
N GLN A 141 30.07 -38.00 2.36
CA GLN A 141 30.78 -38.97 3.18
C GLN A 141 31.45 -39.94 2.20
N GLU A 142 32.57 -39.52 1.59
CA GLU A 142 33.55 -40.46 1.10
C GLU A 142 34.15 -41.08 2.35
N THR A 143 33.50 -42.16 2.82
CA THR A 143 34.15 -43.17 3.65
C THR A 143 35.27 -43.74 2.80
N GLY A 144 36.42 -43.07 2.83
CA GLY A 144 37.69 -43.63 2.41
C GLY A 144 37.98 -44.79 3.34
N ASP A 145 37.50 -45.97 2.98
CA ASP A 145 37.96 -47.25 3.50
C ASP A 145 39.40 -47.46 3.01
N GLY A 146 40.31 -46.67 3.58
CA GLY A 146 41.74 -46.88 3.50
C GLY A 146 42.15 -47.93 4.52
N GLU A 147 41.69 -49.18 4.36
CA GLU A 147 42.32 -50.32 5.02
C GLU A 147 43.60 -50.66 4.26
N GLY A 148 44.67 -49.96 4.64
CA GLY A 148 46.04 -50.34 4.39
C GLY A 148 46.78 -50.55 5.71
N GLN A 149 47.42 -51.71 5.84
CA GLN A 149 48.36 -52.19 6.88
C GLN A 149 47.71 -53.09 7.94
N GLY A 150 48.17 -54.32 8.17
CA GLY A 150 49.37 -55.02 7.67
C GLY A 150 49.37 -56.47 8.11
#